data_AF-A0A7Z1AWQ5-F1
#
_entry.id   AF-A0A7Z1AWQ5-F1
#
_cell.length_a   1.000
_cell.length_b   1.000
_cell.length_c   1.000
_cell.angle_alpha   90.00
_cell.angle_beta   90.00
_cell.angle_gamma   90.00
#
_symmetry.space_group_name_H-M   'P 1'
#
loop_
_entity.id
_entity.type
_entity.pdbx_description
1 polymer ?
#
loop_
_entity_poly.entity_id
_entity_poly.type
_entity_poly.pdbx_seq_one_letter_code
_entity_poly.pdbx_strand_id
1 'polypeptide(L)'
;MNVKRGGPLVVALLFAAGCTNSVTPDVVEGRAMPNGNGTAISFHDSGTEYDDNSFVTAGIPWAGPDGTWHDGTNGTNCVGTDTTAATRVRLGIIWVEPVDDGIGGQRLAWLVCLE
;
A
#
# COMPACT_ATOMS: atom_id res chain seq x y z
N MET A 1 29.65 -3.14 21.78
CA MET A 1 29.13 -2.09 20.89
C MET A 1 27.61 -2.13 21.01
N ASN A 2 27.02 -1.13 21.67
CA ASN A 2 25.61 -1.11 22.03
C ASN A 2 24.79 -0.47 20.91
N VAL A 3 23.98 -1.28 20.21
CA VAL A 3 22.99 -0.79 19.24
C VAL A 3 21.77 -0.31 20.01
N LYS A 4 21.60 1.01 20.12
CA LYS A 4 20.37 1.64 20.62
C LYS A 4 19.25 1.37 19.61
N ARG A 5 18.29 0.51 19.98
CA ARG A 5 17.02 0.35 19.26
C ARG A 5 16.20 1.64 19.47
N GLY A 6 16.04 2.43 18.43
CA GLY A 6 15.09 3.54 18.41
C GLY A 6 13.67 2.99 18.44
N GLY A 7 12.90 3.35 19.47
CA GLY A 7 11.49 2.97 19.57
C GLY A 7 10.65 3.69 18.51
N PRO A 8 9.53 3.08 18.06
CA PRO A 8 8.65 3.72 17.10
C PRO A 8 7.97 4.95 17.73
N LEU A 9 8.13 6.10 17.08
CA LEU A 9 7.41 7.33 17.41
C LEU A 9 5.96 7.17 16.92
N VAL A 10 5.04 6.81 17.82
CA VAL A 10 3.60 6.78 17.51
C VAL A 10 3.07 8.21 17.61
N VAL A 11 2.83 8.84 16.46
CA VAL A 11 2.17 10.16 16.39
C VAL A 11 0.66 9.93 16.30
N ALA A 12 -0.03 10.09 17.43
CA ALA A 12 -1.49 10.10 17.48
C ALA A 12 -2.02 11.52 17.20
N LEU A 13 -2.60 11.73 16.03
CA LEU A 13 -3.32 12.97 15.69
C LEU A 13 -4.79 12.83 16.11
N LEU A 14 -5.19 13.58 17.14
CA LEU A 14 -6.58 13.67 17.60
C LEU A 14 -7.32 14.73 16.75
N PHE A 15 -8.26 14.31 15.92
CA PHE A 15 -9.21 15.21 15.24
C PHE A 15 -10.62 15.06 15.85
N ALA A 16 -11.25 16.21 16.09
CA ALA A 16 -12.52 16.36 16.81
C ALA A 16 -13.75 15.84 16.05
N ALA A 17 -14.80 15.51 16.83
CA ALA A 17 -15.98 14.73 16.48
C ALA A 17 -16.80 15.24 15.26
N GLY A 18 -17.05 14.31 14.33
CA GLY A 18 -17.97 14.44 13.21
C GLY A 18 -17.66 13.38 12.16
N CYS A 19 -18.37 12.23 12.24
CA CYS A 19 -18.12 10.97 11.50
C CYS A 19 -16.81 10.27 11.88
N THR A 20 -16.83 9.45 12.94
CA THR A 20 -15.69 8.59 13.32
C THR A 20 -15.68 7.33 12.47
N ASN A 21 -15.37 7.46 11.17
CA ASN A 21 -14.78 6.32 10.47
C ASN A 21 -13.37 6.17 11.05
N SER A 22 -13.16 5.16 11.89
CA SER A 22 -11.82 4.81 12.34
C SER A 22 -11.06 4.30 11.12
N VAL A 23 -10.09 5.11 10.69
CA VAL A 23 -9.16 4.78 9.62
C VAL A 23 -7.80 4.57 10.26
N THR A 24 -7.31 3.33 10.24
CA THR A 24 -5.96 3.02 10.74
C THR A 24 -5.01 2.95 9.55
N PRO A 25 -4.06 3.91 9.41
CA PRO A 25 -3.05 3.85 8.36
C PRO A 25 -1.95 2.87 8.75
N ASP A 26 -1.44 2.14 7.76
CA ASP A 26 -0.28 1.26 7.86
C ASP A 26 0.64 1.50 6.65
N VAL A 27 1.95 1.29 6.85
CA VAL A 27 2.95 1.40 5.79
C VAL A 27 3.78 0.13 5.78
N VAL A 28 3.64 -0.64 4.71
CA VAL A 28 4.34 -1.92 4.54
C VAL A 28 5.30 -1.85 3.37
N GLU A 29 6.43 -2.54 3.47
CA GLU A 29 7.41 -2.69 2.40
C GLU A 29 7.53 -4.17 2.04
N GLY A 30 7.62 -4.48 0.75
CA GLY A 30 7.63 -5.86 0.27
C GLY A 30 7.79 -5.94 -1.23
N ARG A 31 7.26 -7.01 -1.83
CA ARG A 31 7.30 -7.27 -3.26
C ARG A 31 5.90 -7.34 -3.84
N ALA A 32 5.64 -6.59 -4.91
CA ALA A 32 4.38 -6.59 -5.63
C ALA A 32 4.54 -7.30 -6.98
N MET A 33 3.62 -8.22 -7.27
CA MET A 33 3.47 -8.86 -8.57
C MET A 33 2.18 -8.36 -9.22
N PRO A 34 2.21 -7.84 -10.46
CA PRO A 34 1.01 -7.32 -11.10
C PRO A 34 0.13 -8.45 -11.62
N ASN A 35 -1.16 -8.17 -11.79
CA ASN A 35 -2.00 -8.96 -12.69
C ASN A 35 -1.69 -8.58 -14.16
N GLY A 36 -2.17 -9.38 -15.12
CA GLY A 36 -1.91 -9.15 -16.54
C GLY A 36 -2.44 -7.82 -17.10
N ASN A 37 -3.31 -7.13 -16.34
CA ASN A 37 -3.86 -5.82 -16.71
C ASN A 37 -3.14 -4.65 -15.99
N GLY A 38 -2.23 -4.91 -15.06
CA GLY A 38 -1.58 -3.89 -14.23
C GLY A 38 -2.52 -3.12 -13.31
N THR A 39 -3.75 -3.61 -13.09
CA THR A 39 -4.80 -2.94 -12.30
C THR A 39 -4.90 -3.46 -10.87
N ALA A 40 -4.23 -4.57 -10.58
CA ALA A 40 -4.13 -5.16 -9.26
C ALA A 40 -2.74 -5.74 -9.05
N ILE A 41 -2.34 -5.83 -7.78
CA ILE A 41 -1.10 -6.47 -7.36
C ILE A 41 -1.39 -7.52 -6.29
N SER A 42 -0.63 -8.61 -6.30
CA SER A 42 -0.42 -9.47 -5.14
C SER A 42 0.82 -8.97 -4.39
N PHE A 43 0.72 -8.79 -3.08
CA PHE A 43 1.78 -8.24 -2.25
C PHE A 43 2.34 -9.31 -1.31
N HIS A 44 3.66 -9.37 -1.22
CA HIS A 44 4.42 -10.35 -0.46
C HIS A 44 5.37 -9.63 0.50
N ASP A 45 5.26 -9.86 1.81
CA ASP A 45 6.09 -9.21 2.83
C ASP A 45 7.52 -9.78 2.89
N SER A 46 7.71 -11.00 2.36
CA SER A 46 8.96 -11.74 2.40
C SER A 46 9.29 -12.33 1.03
N GLY A 47 10.59 -12.51 0.76
CA GLY A 47 11.07 -13.00 -0.54
C GLY A 47 10.69 -14.45 -0.87
N THR A 48 10.02 -15.13 0.05
CA THR A 48 9.62 -16.54 -0.06
C THR A 48 8.35 -16.75 0.76
N GLU A 49 7.20 -16.52 0.12
CA GLU A 49 5.89 -17.18 0.33
C GLU A 49 4.74 -16.21 0.01
N TYR A 50 3.64 -16.79 -0.45
CA TYR A 50 2.46 -16.09 -0.91
C TYR A 50 1.70 -15.52 0.30
N ASP A 51 1.87 -14.24 0.61
CA ASP A 51 0.85 -13.57 1.41
C ASP A 51 -0.38 -13.35 0.53
N ASP A 52 -1.54 -13.78 1.01
CA ASP A 52 -2.82 -13.73 0.27
C ASP A 52 -3.38 -12.30 0.08
N ASN A 53 -2.57 -11.26 0.33
CA ASN A 53 -3.02 -9.87 0.23
C ASN A 53 -2.91 -9.38 -1.21
N SER A 54 -4.07 -9.14 -1.83
CA SER A 54 -4.17 -8.53 -3.15
C SER A 54 -4.86 -7.18 -3.09
N PHE A 55 -4.30 -6.21 -3.79
CA PHE A 55 -4.77 -4.82 -3.80
C PHE A 55 -5.11 -4.35 -5.20
N VAL A 56 -6.21 -3.61 -5.35
CA VAL A 56 -6.49 -2.85 -6.56
C VAL A 56 -5.61 -1.61 -6.58
N THR A 57 -4.90 -1.40 -7.69
CA THR A 57 -3.96 -0.28 -7.89
C THR A 57 -4.45 0.70 -8.95
N ALA A 58 -5.58 0.43 -9.60
CA ALA A 58 -6.18 1.38 -10.53
C ALA A 58 -6.65 2.65 -9.80
N GLY A 59 -6.19 3.82 -10.25
CA GLY A 59 -6.64 5.11 -9.74
C GLY A 59 -6.02 5.56 -8.41
N ILE A 60 -5.00 4.85 -7.90
CA ILE A 60 -4.28 5.28 -6.70
C ILE A 60 -3.07 6.14 -7.07
N PRO A 61 -2.69 7.13 -6.24
CA PRO A 61 -1.41 7.81 -6.37
C PRO A 61 -0.24 6.83 -6.27
N TRP A 62 0.77 7.02 -7.11
CA TRP A 62 1.98 6.22 -7.05
C TRP A 62 3.24 7.02 -7.35
N ALA A 63 4.39 6.55 -6.87
CA ALA A 63 5.69 7.11 -7.22
C ALA A 63 6.64 6.06 -7.78
N GLY A 64 7.39 6.42 -8.82
CA GLY A 64 8.47 5.59 -9.36
C GLY A 64 9.73 5.62 -8.48
N PRO A 65 10.78 4.87 -8.86
CA PRO A 65 12.07 4.90 -8.17
C PRO A 65 12.74 6.30 -8.18
N ASP A 66 12.35 7.16 -9.11
CA ASP A 66 12.80 8.56 -9.21
C ASP A 66 12.12 9.49 -8.19
N GLY A 67 11.11 8.99 -7.47
CA GLY A 67 10.33 9.76 -6.49
C GLY A 67 9.26 10.67 -7.12
N THR A 68 9.06 10.61 -8.43
CA THR A 68 8.02 11.40 -9.11
C THR A 68 6.64 10.83 -8.81
N TRP A 69 5.74 11.65 -8.27
CA TRP A 69 4.37 11.24 -7.97
C TRP A 69 3.45 11.39 -9.17
N HIS A 70 2.61 10.38 -9.37
CA HIS A 70 1.56 10.29 -10.36
C HIS A 70 0.22 10.10 -9.65
N ASP A 71 -0.85 10.68 -10.18
CA ASP A 71 -2.19 10.62 -9.57
C ASP A 71 -2.95 9.30 -9.83
N GLY A 72 -2.38 8.40 -10.64
CA GLY A 72 -2.96 7.11 -10.99
C GLY A 72 -4.09 7.16 -12.02
N THR A 73 -4.48 8.35 -12.51
CA THR A 73 -5.64 8.51 -13.41
C THR A 73 -5.42 7.92 -14.80
N ASN A 74 -4.20 7.99 -15.32
CA ASN A 74 -3.85 7.50 -16.66
C ASN A 74 -3.46 6.02 -16.70
N GLY A 75 -3.68 5.29 -15.61
CA GLY A 75 -3.31 3.89 -15.52
C GLY A 75 -1.80 3.65 -15.47
N THR A 76 -1.45 2.40 -15.14
CA THR A 76 -0.12 1.84 -14.86
C THR A 76 0.60 2.46 -13.65
N ASN A 77 0.69 1.63 -12.63
CA ASN A 77 1.65 1.73 -11.54
C ASN A 77 3.06 1.37 -12.06
N CYS A 78 4.10 1.77 -11.34
CA CYS A 78 5.49 1.39 -11.63
C CYS A 78 5.79 -0.12 -11.48
N VAL A 79 4.82 -0.95 -11.08
CA VAL A 79 4.95 -2.43 -11.01
C VAL A 79 4.73 -3.06 -12.41
N GLY A 80 4.05 -2.35 -13.31
CA GLY A 80 3.85 -2.76 -14.70
C GLY A 80 2.80 -3.86 -14.87
N THR A 81 2.97 -4.68 -15.93
CA THR A 81 2.02 -5.75 -16.32
C THR A 81 2.69 -7.12 -16.44
N ASP A 82 4.01 -7.21 -16.20
CA ASP A 82 4.74 -8.47 -16.27
C ASP A 82 4.42 -9.32 -15.02
N THR A 83 3.55 -10.31 -15.19
CA THR A 83 3.12 -11.20 -14.09
C THR A 83 4.21 -12.14 -13.59
N THR A 84 5.40 -12.13 -14.19
CA THR A 84 6.54 -12.95 -13.79
C THR A 84 7.59 -12.19 -12.99
N ALA A 85 7.49 -10.85 -12.98
CA ALA A 85 8.42 -9.98 -12.29
C ALA A 85 7.81 -9.42 -11.00
N ALA A 86 8.59 -9.48 -9.91
CA ALA A 86 8.22 -8.89 -8.64
C ALA A 86 8.98 -7.58 -8.43
N THR A 87 8.25 -6.48 -8.24
CA THR A 87 8.81 -5.15 -8.00
C THR A 87 8.85 -4.87 -6.50
N ARG A 88 9.96 -4.36 -5.97
CA ARG A 88 9.98 -3.93 -4.57
C ARG A 88 9.14 -2.66 -4.42
N VAL A 89 8.27 -2.63 -3.43
CA VAL A 89 7.37 -1.51 -3.21
C VAL A 89 7.20 -1.21 -1.74
N ARG A 90 6.83 0.04 -1.46
CA ARG A 90 6.24 0.47 -0.20
C ARG A 90 4.79 0.86 -0.45
N LEU A 91 3.87 0.35 0.35
CA LEU A 91 2.43 0.57 0.24
C LEU A 91 1.93 1.36 1.44
N GLY A 92 1.10 2.37 1.18
CA GLY A 92 0.26 2.98 2.21
C GLY A 92 -1.09 2.30 2.21
N ILE A 93 -1.39 1.54 3.26
CA ILE A 93 -2.65 0.82 3.41
C ILE A 93 -3.51 1.57 4.43
N ILE A 94 -4.80 1.68 4.16
CA ILE A 94 -5.78 2.15 5.13
C ILE A 94 -6.75 1.03 5.44
N TRP A 95 -7.00 0.81 6.72
CA TRP A 95 -8.08 -0.04 7.18
C TRP A 95 -9.33 0.80 7.34
N VAL A 96 -10.38 0.45 6.60
CA VAL A 96 -11.68 1.10 6.68
C VAL A 96 -12.61 0.19 7.46
N GLU A 97 -13.08 0.65 8.62
CA GLU A 97 -14.15 -0.01 9.34
C GLU A 97 -15.46 0.09 8.55
N PRO A 98 -16.22 -1.01 8.40
CA PRO A 98 -17.54 -0.95 7.79
C PRO A 98 -18.48 -0.14 8.69
N VAL A 99 -19.31 0.71 8.08
CA VAL A 99 -20.46 1.34 8.75
C VAL A 99 -21.70 0.58 8.34
N ASP A 100 -22.46 0.08 9.32
CA ASP A 100 -23.66 -0.75 9.13
C ASP A 100 -23.40 -1.96 8.20
N ASP A 101 -24.19 -2.14 7.13
CA ASP A 101 -24.01 -3.18 6.10
C ASP A 101 -22.92 -2.85 5.06
N GLY A 102 -22.07 -1.84 5.32
CA GLY A 102 -21.04 -1.38 4.41
C GLY A 102 -19.88 -2.36 4.21
N ILE A 103 -19.16 -2.21 3.10
CA ILE A 103 -17.96 -3.02 2.80
C ILE A 103 -16.71 -2.34 3.39
N GLY A 104 -16.23 -2.88 4.51
CA GLY A 104 -14.95 -2.48 5.12
C GLY A 104 -13.74 -3.19 4.50
N GLY A 105 -12.62 -3.15 5.22
CA GLY A 105 -11.40 -3.90 4.92
C GLY A 105 -10.20 -3.03 4.53
N GLN A 106 -9.13 -3.69 4.11
CA GLN A 106 -7.91 -3.03 3.65
C GLN A 106 -8.15 -2.36 2.29
N ARG A 107 -7.63 -1.14 2.15
CA ARG A 107 -7.56 -0.40 0.89
C ARG A 107 -6.17 0.15 0.71
N LEU A 108 -5.70 0.10 -0.52
CA LEU A 108 -4.43 0.72 -0.88
C LEU A 108 -4.66 2.20 -1.16
N ALA A 109 -3.98 3.06 -0.41
CA ALA A 109 -4.08 4.52 -0.52
C ALA A 109 -3.02 5.10 -1.45
N TRP A 110 -1.82 4.51 -1.49
CA TRP A 110 -0.74 4.90 -2.39
C TRP A 110 0.31 3.79 -2.51
N LEU A 111 1.15 3.88 -3.55
CA LEU A 111 2.23 2.92 -3.83
C LEU A 111 3.53 3.64 -4.20
N VAL A 112 4.67 3.21 -3.68
CA VAL A 112 5.99 3.69 -4.08
C VAL A 112 6.80 2.51 -4.55
N CYS A 113 7.31 2.52 -5.79
CA CYS A 113 8.28 1.53 -6.22
C CYS A 113 9.67 1.87 -5.71
N LEU A 114 10.35 0.83 -5.28
CA LEU A 114 11.71 0.85 -4.80
C LEU A 114 12.58 0.12 -5.83
N GLU A 115 13.86 0.48 -5.90
CA GLU A 115 14.84 -0.25 -6.69
C GLU A 115 14.89 -1.75 -6.34
#